data_AF-A0A535T0X2-F1
#
_entry.id   AF-A0A535T0X2-F1
#
_cell.length_a   1.000
_cell.length_b   1.000
_cell.length_c   1.000
_cell.angle_alpha   90.00
_cell.angle_beta   90.00
_cell.angle_gamma   90.00
#
_symmetry.space_group_name_H-M   'P 1'
#
loop_
_entity.id
_entity.type
_entity.pdbx_description
1 polymer ?
#
loop_
_entity_poly.entity_id
_entity_poly.type
_entity_poly.pdbx_seq_one_letter_code
_entity_poly.pdbx_strand_id
1 'polypeptide(L)'
;KQQLLTLTGLLMIGAPDSEAVVASQAAANEHGLEVKVLDASELRRRYPGHTVGDGEIAVFDPQAGFLRVEAIVSAMTRELNVRRNTKVTGVDPKSDGVEVSTAQGSEMFDAAVIATGPWMSELVPFVPLKVERQVLVWLAIQSGADWFSPERFPVWIREATPQGDVYGLPTLDGLSIKLARHHGGETVDPATVRRTATDADLDPLRLFVTKYLHGVTRHVTRSSVCLYTNTPDQHFAIGLHPESERVAIVSACSGHGFKFAPVVGDIAADLVLEGGTRRDISRLALQRFT
;
A
#
# COMPACT_ATOMS: atom_id res chain seq x y z
N LYS A 1 -15.00 -20.96 0.78
CA LYS A 1 -14.89 -19.55 0.34
C LYS A 1 -13.68 -18.95 1.05
N GLN A 2 -12.74 -18.35 0.33
CA GLN A 2 -11.54 -17.74 0.94
C GLN A 2 -11.90 -16.36 1.51
N GLN A 3 -11.53 -16.06 2.76
CA GLN A 3 -11.73 -14.74 3.34
C GLN A 3 -10.70 -13.76 2.76
N LEU A 4 -11.16 -12.71 2.09
CA LEU A 4 -10.30 -11.73 1.40
C LEU A 4 -10.03 -10.46 2.22
N LEU A 5 -10.97 -10.11 3.10
CA LEU A 5 -10.90 -8.98 4.03
C LEU A 5 -11.15 -9.50 5.44
N THR A 6 -10.31 -9.10 6.38
CA THR A 6 -10.51 -9.33 7.81
C THR A 6 -10.50 -7.98 8.50
N LEU A 7 -11.61 -7.65 9.17
CA LEU A 7 -11.73 -6.43 9.96
C LEU A 7 -11.12 -6.68 11.33
N THR A 8 -10.09 -5.91 11.67
CA THR A 8 -9.37 -5.99 12.95
C THR A 8 -9.42 -4.66 13.69
N GLY A 9 -9.98 -3.64 13.05
CA GLY A 9 -9.70 -2.24 13.31
C GLY A 9 -8.27 -1.83 12.91
N LEU A 10 -8.01 -0.52 12.96
CA LEU A 10 -6.72 0.12 12.74
C LEU A 10 -6.37 1.04 13.91
N LEU A 11 -5.14 0.94 14.40
CA LEU A 11 -4.56 1.89 15.34
C LEU A 11 -3.56 2.80 14.62
N MET A 12 -3.82 4.10 14.63
CA MET A 12 -2.86 5.15 14.26
C MET A 12 -2.21 5.68 15.54
N ILE A 13 -0.97 5.27 15.83
CA ILE A 13 -0.29 5.51 17.10
C ILE A 13 0.78 6.59 16.94
N GLY A 14 0.79 7.57 17.83
CA GLY A 14 1.76 8.66 17.81
C GLY A 14 1.63 9.61 18.99
N ALA A 15 2.40 10.70 18.96
CA ALA A 15 2.16 11.82 19.87
C ALA A 15 0.82 12.52 19.54
N PRO A 16 0.19 13.22 20.49
CA PRO A 16 -1.09 13.89 20.24
C PRO A 16 -1.08 14.91 19.08
N ASP A 17 0.07 15.53 18.85
CA ASP A 17 0.31 16.53 17.80
C ASP A 17 0.96 15.94 16.54
N SER A 18 1.13 14.63 16.48
CA SER A 18 1.73 13.94 15.34
C SER A 18 0.79 13.94 14.13
N GLU A 19 1.36 13.94 12.92
CA GLU A 19 0.58 14.00 11.68
C GLU A 19 -0.38 12.80 11.58
N ALA A 20 0.09 11.61 11.94
CA ALA A 20 -0.70 10.38 11.95
C ALA A 20 -1.98 10.52 12.82
N VAL A 21 -1.90 11.21 13.95
CA VAL A 21 -3.03 11.42 14.87
C VAL A 21 -3.93 12.55 14.37
N VAL A 22 -3.35 13.72 14.10
CA VAL A 22 -4.09 14.94 13.74
C VAL A 22 -4.84 14.75 12.42
N ALA A 23 -4.17 14.24 11.38
CA ALA A 23 -4.79 14.04 10.07
C ALA A 23 -5.90 12.98 10.10
N SER A 24 -5.68 11.88 10.84
CA SER A 24 -6.69 10.82 10.98
C SER A 24 -7.95 11.31 11.69
N GLN A 25 -7.80 12.10 12.75
CA GLN A 25 -8.93 12.69 13.47
C GLN A 25 -9.65 13.75 12.62
N ALA A 26 -8.91 14.59 11.89
CA ALA A 26 -9.49 15.58 10.99
C ALA A 26 -10.34 14.91 9.89
N ALA A 27 -9.80 13.90 9.22
CA ALA A 27 -10.53 13.14 8.19
C ALA A 27 -11.76 12.43 8.77
N ALA A 28 -11.65 11.84 9.96
CA ALA A 28 -12.78 11.19 10.61
C ALA A 28 -13.90 12.18 10.95
N ASN A 29 -13.56 13.36 11.47
CA ASN A 29 -14.53 14.41 11.76
C ASN A 29 -15.19 14.96 10.48
N GLU A 30 -14.41 15.22 9.43
CA GLU A 30 -14.91 15.72 8.14
C GLU A 30 -15.93 14.77 7.50
N HIS A 31 -15.69 13.46 7.62
CA HIS A 31 -16.51 12.43 6.97
C HIS A 31 -17.47 11.70 7.93
N GLY A 32 -17.57 12.14 9.19
CA GLY A 32 -18.45 11.52 10.19
C GLY A 32 -18.12 10.06 10.50
N LEU A 33 -16.84 9.68 10.48
CA LEU A 33 -16.38 8.32 10.75
C LEU A 33 -16.30 8.06 12.27
N GLU A 34 -16.73 6.87 12.68
CA GLU A 34 -16.74 6.45 14.09
C GLU A 34 -15.34 6.02 14.59
N VAL A 35 -14.41 6.97 14.70
CA VAL A 35 -13.09 6.73 15.31
C VAL A 35 -13.11 7.02 16.82
N LYS A 36 -12.22 6.37 17.57
CA LYS A 36 -12.04 6.60 19.01
C LYS A 36 -10.60 6.98 19.30
N VAL A 37 -10.39 8.04 20.06
CA VAL A 37 -9.06 8.32 20.64
C VAL A 37 -8.89 7.47 21.88
N LEU A 38 -7.80 6.73 21.96
CA LEU A 38 -7.38 5.93 23.10
C LEU A 38 -6.16 6.58 23.74
N ASP A 39 -6.23 6.86 25.03
CA ASP A 39 -5.06 7.30 25.78
C ASP A 39 -4.07 6.14 26.03
N ALA A 40 -2.89 6.46 26.55
CA ALA A 40 -1.85 5.48 26.84
C ALA A 40 -2.33 4.36 27.80
N SER A 41 -3.19 4.68 28.78
CA SER A 41 -3.69 3.70 29.74
C SER A 41 -4.65 2.70 29.08
N GLU A 42 -5.55 3.20 28.23
CA GLU A 42 -6.50 2.39 27.48
C GLU A 42 -5.80 1.54 26.43
N LEU A 43 -4.80 2.11 25.75
CA LEU A 43 -4.03 1.41 24.72
C LEU A 43 -3.25 0.24 25.34
N ARG A 44 -2.57 0.44 26.47
CA ARG A 44 -1.87 -0.64 27.21
C ARG A 44 -2.83 -1.71 27.70
N ARG A 45 -4.00 -1.32 28.22
CA ARG A 45 -5.01 -2.26 28.73
C ARG A 45 -5.61 -3.11 27.62
N ARG A 46 -5.96 -2.49 26.48
CA ARG A 46 -6.67 -3.16 25.37
C ARG A 46 -5.72 -3.95 24.47
N TYR A 47 -4.52 -3.43 24.25
CA TYR A 47 -3.58 -3.96 23.26
C TYR A 47 -2.19 -4.16 23.89
N PRO A 48 -2.03 -5.15 24.78
CA PRO A 48 -0.80 -5.37 25.55
C PRO A 48 0.42 -5.73 24.69
N GLY A 49 0.21 -6.04 23.41
CA GLY A 49 1.31 -6.22 22.45
C GLY A 49 2.06 -4.94 22.09
N HIS A 50 1.50 -3.76 22.37
CA HIS A 50 2.20 -2.49 22.21
C HIS A 50 2.85 -2.03 23.51
N THR A 51 4.13 -1.68 23.44
CA THR A 51 4.81 -0.89 24.47
C THR A 51 4.58 0.58 24.17
N VAL A 52 3.78 1.24 25.02
CA VAL A 52 3.28 2.60 24.81
C VAL A 52 3.88 3.54 25.85
N GLY A 53 4.40 4.70 25.44
CA GLY A 53 4.86 5.76 26.34
C GLY A 53 3.70 6.60 26.90
N ASP A 54 3.89 7.29 28.03
CA ASP A 54 2.79 8.05 28.68
C ASP A 54 2.28 9.22 27.83
N GLY A 55 3.10 9.74 26.93
CA GLY A 55 2.74 10.81 26.00
C GLY A 55 2.21 10.33 24.65
N GLU A 56 1.96 9.03 24.46
CA GLU A 56 1.45 8.49 23.20
C GLU A 56 -0.06 8.22 23.28
N ILE A 57 -0.75 8.45 22.17
CA ILE A 57 -2.17 8.11 22.01
C ILE A 57 -2.37 7.29 20.74
N ALA A 58 -3.59 6.78 20.54
CA ALA A 58 -3.98 6.18 19.27
C ALA A 58 -5.35 6.65 18.80
N VAL A 59 -5.48 6.90 17.50
CA VAL A 59 -6.79 6.97 16.83
C VAL A 59 -7.14 5.56 16.38
N PHE A 60 -8.25 5.02 16.89
CA PHE A 60 -8.75 3.69 16.58
C PHE A 60 -9.94 3.76 15.63
N ASP A 61 -9.79 3.21 14.43
CA ASP A 61 -10.88 2.99 13.47
C ASP A 61 -11.34 1.51 13.56
N PRO A 62 -12.56 1.21 14.04
CA PRO A 62 -13.05 -0.16 14.16
C PRO A 62 -13.42 -0.81 12.82
N GLN A 63 -13.63 -0.02 11.77
CA GLN A 63 -14.07 -0.51 10.44
C GLN A 63 -12.90 -0.89 9.52
N ALA A 64 -11.67 -0.67 9.98
CA ALA A 64 -10.47 -0.99 9.23
C ALA A 64 -10.01 -2.44 9.44
N GLY A 65 -9.04 -2.86 8.62
CA GLY A 65 -8.50 -4.21 8.63
C GLY A 65 -7.43 -4.43 7.58
N PHE A 66 -7.19 -5.68 7.21
CA PHE A 66 -6.24 -6.03 6.14
C PHE A 66 -6.89 -6.84 5.02
N LEU A 67 -6.24 -6.79 3.85
CA LEU A 67 -6.61 -7.52 2.65
C LEU A 67 -5.62 -8.66 2.36
N ARG A 68 -6.13 -9.80 1.91
CA ARG A 68 -5.33 -10.92 1.36
C ARG A 68 -4.99 -10.63 -0.10
N VAL A 69 -4.00 -9.77 -0.31
CA VAL A 69 -3.72 -9.14 -1.62
C VAL A 69 -3.50 -10.15 -2.76
N GLU A 70 -2.71 -11.20 -2.55
CA GLU A 70 -2.43 -12.23 -3.56
C GLU A 70 -3.68 -13.05 -3.89
N ALA A 71 -4.52 -13.33 -2.89
CA ALA A 71 -5.78 -14.04 -3.08
C ALA A 71 -6.78 -13.21 -3.88
N ILE A 72 -6.84 -11.90 -3.63
CA ILE A 72 -7.68 -10.96 -4.38
C ILE A 72 -7.23 -10.93 -5.85
N VAL A 73 -5.93 -10.73 -6.11
CA VAL A 73 -5.40 -10.73 -7.49
C VAL A 73 -5.64 -12.07 -8.19
N SER A 74 -5.41 -13.19 -7.49
CA SER A 74 -5.70 -14.53 -8.03
C SER A 74 -7.18 -14.72 -8.35
N ALA A 75 -8.08 -14.22 -7.51
CA ALA A 75 -9.52 -14.30 -7.75
C ALA A 75 -9.94 -13.43 -8.95
N MET A 76 -9.45 -12.17 -9.02
CA MET A 76 -9.79 -11.23 -10.08
C MET A 76 -9.28 -11.66 -11.46
N THR A 77 -8.15 -12.37 -11.51
CA THR A 77 -7.51 -12.77 -12.78
C THR A 77 -7.97 -14.13 -13.30
N ARG A 78 -8.75 -14.88 -12.53
CA ARG A 78 -9.11 -16.27 -12.87
C ARG A 78 -9.96 -16.39 -14.13
N GLU A 79 -10.90 -15.47 -14.31
CA GLU A 79 -11.86 -15.47 -15.42
C GLU A 79 -11.44 -14.54 -16.57
N LEU A 80 -10.24 -13.95 -16.49
CA LEU A 80 -9.72 -13.02 -17.50
C LEU A 80 -8.78 -13.73 -18.47
N ASN A 81 -8.72 -13.25 -19.72
CA ASN A 81 -7.71 -13.68 -20.67
C ASN A 81 -6.36 -13.04 -20.33
N VAL A 82 -5.57 -13.71 -19.49
CA VAL A 82 -4.28 -13.19 -19.00
C VAL A 82 -3.12 -13.75 -19.82
N ARG A 83 -2.43 -12.87 -20.56
CA ARG A 83 -1.16 -13.18 -21.23
C ARG A 83 0.02 -12.92 -20.28
N ARG A 84 0.57 -14.00 -19.71
CA ARG A 84 1.72 -13.94 -18.79
C ARG A 84 3.04 -13.96 -19.56
N ASN A 85 4.09 -13.42 -18.96
CA ASN A 85 5.45 -13.35 -19.54
C ASN A 85 5.50 -12.57 -20.86
N THR A 86 4.58 -11.62 -21.04
CA THR A 86 4.51 -10.74 -22.21
C THR A 86 4.76 -9.31 -21.75
N LYS A 87 5.98 -8.81 -21.95
CA LYS A 87 6.31 -7.41 -21.65
C LYS A 87 5.76 -6.53 -22.77
N VAL A 88 4.87 -5.61 -22.41
CA VAL A 88 4.46 -4.51 -23.29
C VAL A 88 5.59 -3.50 -23.35
N THR A 89 5.96 -3.09 -24.56
CA THR A 89 7.04 -2.13 -24.84
C THR A 89 6.53 -0.81 -25.42
N GLY A 90 5.26 -0.73 -25.80
CA GLY A 90 4.63 0.50 -26.31
C GLY A 90 3.11 0.42 -26.24
N VAL A 91 2.48 1.56 -26.01
CA VAL A 91 1.02 1.75 -26.01
C VAL A 91 0.76 3.05 -26.77
N ASP A 92 0.45 2.94 -28.05
CA ASP A 92 0.40 4.06 -28.99
C ASP A 92 -1.04 4.29 -29.45
N PRO A 93 -1.67 5.41 -29.06
CA PRO A 93 -2.98 5.79 -29.59
C PRO A 93 -2.94 5.97 -31.11
N LYS A 94 -3.95 5.42 -31.79
CA LYS A 94 -4.18 5.59 -33.23
C LYS A 94 -5.56 6.22 -33.47
N SER A 95 -5.87 6.54 -34.73
CA SER A 95 -7.16 7.14 -35.11
C SER A 95 -8.37 6.25 -34.80
N ASP A 96 -8.20 4.94 -34.85
CA ASP A 96 -9.26 3.92 -34.76
C ASP A 96 -9.07 2.94 -33.59
N GLY A 97 -8.10 3.19 -32.70
CA GLY A 97 -7.83 2.32 -31.55
C GLY A 97 -6.53 2.65 -30.84
N VAL A 98 -5.99 1.66 -30.14
CA VAL A 98 -4.70 1.71 -29.44
C VAL A 98 -3.86 0.53 -29.89
N GLU A 99 -2.67 0.80 -30.41
CA GLU A 99 -1.69 -0.23 -30.76
C GLU A 99 -0.87 -0.57 -29.51
N VAL A 100 -0.86 -1.84 -29.13
CA VAL A 100 -0.04 -2.35 -28.01
C VAL A 100 1.08 -3.20 -28.57
N SER A 101 2.32 -2.79 -28.32
CA SER A 101 3.53 -3.40 -28.87
C SER A 101 4.22 -4.31 -27.85
N THR A 102 4.71 -5.46 -28.32
CA THR A 102 5.48 -6.43 -27.54
C THR A 102 6.67 -6.95 -28.36
N ALA A 103 7.55 -7.75 -27.75
CA ALA A 103 8.63 -8.41 -28.49
C ALA A 103 8.14 -9.39 -29.57
N GLN A 104 6.89 -9.84 -29.51
CA GLN A 104 6.29 -10.77 -30.48
C GLN A 104 5.53 -10.06 -31.61
N GLY A 105 5.47 -8.72 -31.59
CA GLY A 105 4.69 -7.89 -32.52
C GLY A 105 3.67 -7.02 -31.79
N SER A 106 2.79 -6.40 -32.57
CA SER A 106 1.80 -5.43 -32.10
C SER A 106 0.38 -5.89 -32.39
N GLU A 107 -0.57 -5.50 -31.53
CA GLU A 107 -1.99 -5.81 -31.65
C GLU A 107 -2.84 -4.56 -31.37
N MET A 108 -3.98 -4.45 -32.05
CA MET A 108 -4.90 -3.33 -31.92
C MET A 108 -6.01 -3.64 -30.91
N PHE A 109 -6.32 -2.64 -30.08
CA PHE A 109 -7.41 -2.66 -29.10
C PHE A 109 -8.26 -1.40 -29.21
N ASP A 110 -9.52 -1.44 -28.76
CA ASP A 110 -10.40 -0.26 -28.78
C ASP A 110 -9.95 0.82 -27.78
N ALA A 111 -9.40 0.38 -26.65
CA ALA A 111 -8.89 1.19 -25.55
C ALA A 111 -7.84 0.43 -24.71
N ALA A 112 -7.07 1.15 -23.90
CA ALA A 112 -6.05 0.57 -23.01
C ALA A 112 -6.01 1.25 -21.64
N VAL A 113 -5.62 0.49 -20.61
CA VAL A 113 -5.32 1.01 -19.27
C VAL A 113 -3.86 0.69 -18.94
N ILE A 114 -3.06 1.72 -18.68
CA ILE A 114 -1.67 1.60 -18.25
C ILE A 114 -1.62 1.59 -16.72
N ALA A 115 -1.42 0.41 -16.13
CA ALA A 115 -1.32 0.18 -14.69
C ALA A 115 -0.08 -0.67 -14.32
N THR A 116 1.07 -0.36 -14.92
CA THR A 116 2.30 -1.18 -14.87
C THR A 116 3.16 -0.98 -13.61
N GLY A 117 2.62 -0.33 -12.57
CA GLY A 117 3.26 -0.19 -11.26
C GLY A 117 4.69 0.37 -11.37
N PRO A 118 5.72 -0.30 -10.80
CA PRO A 118 7.10 0.17 -10.86
C PRO A 118 7.68 0.39 -12.26
N TRP A 119 7.13 -0.25 -13.29
CA TRP A 119 7.60 -0.11 -14.67
C TRP A 119 6.89 1.02 -15.44
N MET A 120 6.04 1.80 -14.77
CA MET A 120 5.22 2.82 -15.43
C MET A 120 6.02 3.91 -16.14
N SER A 121 7.19 4.29 -15.60
CA SER A 121 8.07 5.28 -16.24
C SER A 121 8.57 4.86 -17.63
N GLU A 122 8.53 3.57 -17.98
CA GLU A 122 8.89 3.10 -19.33
C GLU A 122 7.81 3.44 -20.38
N LEU A 123 6.54 3.51 -19.97
CA LEU A 123 5.39 3.78 -20.87
C LEU A 123 4.83 5.19 -20.70
N VAL A 124 5.03 5.82 -19.54
CA VAL A 124 4.46 7.11 -19.17
C VAL A 124 5.56 8.01 -18.57
N PRO A 125 6.59 8.38 -19.35
CA PRO A 125 7.76 9.08 -18.83
C PRO A 125 7.47 10.53 -18.36
N PHE A 126 6.34 11.10 -18.76
CA PHE A 126 5.94 12.46 -18.36
C PHE A 126 5.39 12.53 -16.92
N VAL A 127 5.06 11.40 -16.29
CA VAL A 127 4.73 11.38 -14.86
C VAL A 127 6.03 11.14 -14.07
N PRO A 128 6.45 12.05 -13.17
CA PRO A 128 7.76 12.03 -12.50
C PRO A 128 7.82 10.99 -11.38
N LEU A 129 7.69 9.71 -11.73
CA LEU A 129 7.64 8.59 -10.79
C LEU A 129 9.04 8.18 -10.34
N LYS A 130 9.17 7.83 -9.05
CA LYS A 130 10.36 7.20 -8.47
C LYS A 130 10.03 5.84 -7.88
N VAL A 131 10.80 4.82 -8.23
CA VAL A 131 10.63 3.48 -7.64
C VAL A 131 11.46 3.40 -6.37
N GLU A 132 10.82 3.04 -5.26
CA GLU A 132 11.45 2.92 -3.95
C GLU A 132 11.39 1.48 -3.46
N ARG A 133 12.54 0.93 -3.05
CA ARG A 133 12.64 -0.43 -2.52
C ARG A 133 12.13 -0.48 -1.08
N GLN A 134 11.18 -1.37 -0.80
CA GLN A 134 10.59 -1.55 0.52
C GLN A 134 10.86 -2.94 1.07
N VAL A 135 11.19 -3.03 2.36
CA VAL A 135 11.46 -4.30 3.04
C VAL A 135 10.35 -4.61 4.03
N LEU A 136 9.78 -5.80 3.88
CA LEU A 136 8.80 -6.37 4.80
C LEU A 136 9.45 -7.49 5.58
N VAL A 137 9.19 -7.55 6.89
CA VAL A 137 9.74 -8.56 7.77
C VAL A 137 8.64 -9.25 8.56
N TRP A 138 8.86 -10.55 8.81
CA TRP A 138 8.13 -11.34 9.77
C TRP A 138 9.08 -11.71 10.90
N LEU A 139 8.71 -11.31 12.11
CA LEU A 139 9.47 -11.56 13.33
C LEU A 139 8.70 -12.55 14.21
N ALA A 140 9.41 -13.52 14.77
CA ALA A 140 8.80 -14.53 15.62
C ALA A 140 8.21 -13.90 16.89
N ILE A 141 7.02 -14.33 17.28
CA ILE A 141 6.41 -13.96 18.56
C ILE A 141 6.81 -14.96 19.66
N GLN A 142 6.81 -14.50 20.90
CA GLN A 142 7.06 -15.34 22.07
C GLN A 142 5.91 -16.33 22.29
N SER A 143 6.24 -17.49 22.86
CA SER A 143 5.22 -18.45 23.27
C SER A 143 4.26 -17.81 24.28
N GLY A 144 2.95 -18.00 24.09
CA GLY A 144 1.91 -17.42 24.94
C GLY A 144 1.50 -15.99 24.57
N ALA A 145 2.11 -15.34 23.56
CA ALA A 145 1.72 -14.02 23.08
C ALA A 145 0.47 -14.05 22.16
N ASP A 146 -0.60 -14.68 22.64
CA ASP A 146 -1.87 -14.88 21.91
C ASP A 146 -2.63 -13.58 21.62
N TRP A 147 -2.25 -12.49 22.28
CA TRP A 147 -2.78 -11.15 22.06
C TRP A 147 -2.43 -10.56 20.70
N PHE A 148 -1.55 -11.18 19.91
CA PHE A 148 -1.27 -10.78 18.52
C PHE A 148 -2.26 -11.34 17.50
N SER A 149 -3.23 -12.14 17.92
CA SER A 149 -4.26 -12.72 17.04
C SER A 149 -5.14 -11.63 16.38
N PRO A 150 -5.68 -11.87 15.17
CA PRO A 150 -6.49 -10.89 14.45
C PRO A 150 -7.72 -10.39 15.22
N GLU A 151 -8.26 -11.20 16.15
CA GLU A 151 -9.40 -10.86 16.98
C GLU A 151 -9.05 -9.88 18.12
N ARG A 152 -7.77 -9.80 18.51
CA ARG A 152 -7.29 -9.05 19.68
C ARG A 152 -6.32 -7.94 19.32
N PHE A 153 -5.69 -8.01 18.14
CA PHE A 153 -4.66 -7.08 17.69
C PHE A 153 -5.05 -6.44 16.35
N PRO A 154 -5.40 -5.15 16.36
CA PRO A 154 -5.64 -4.39 15.14
C PRO A 154 -4.41 -4.36 14.23
N VAL A 155 -4.64 -4.07 12.94
CA VAL A 155 -3.55 -3.51 12.13
C VAL A 155 -3.16 -2.16 12.72
N TRP A 156 -1.94 -1.74 12.50
CA TRP A 156 -1.46 -0.50 13.10
C TRP A 156 -0.50 0.22 12.18
N ILE A 157 -0.46 1.54 12.32
CA ILE A 157 0.58 2.42 11.82
C ILE A 157 1.05 3.22 13.03
N ARG A 158 2.36 3.28 13.22
CA ARG A 158 2.98 3.95 14.35
C ARG A 158 4.05 4.90 13.84
N GLU A 159 3.87 6.17 14.14
CA GLU A 159 4.91 7.18 13.96
C GLU A 159 6.01 6.93 15.01
N ALA A 160 7.26 6.81 14.56
CA ALA A 160 8.37 6.51 15.46
C ALA A 160 9.64 7.25 15.08
N THR A 161 10.29 7.86 16.08
CA THR A 161 11.58 8.53 15.91
C THR A 161 12.70 7.72 16.57
N PRO A 162 13.86 7.50 15.91
CA PRO A 162 14.23 7.94 14.55
C PRO A 162 13.85 6.97 13.42
N GLN A 163 13.13 5.88 13.70
CA GLN A 163 12.88 4.81 12.71
C GLN A 163 11.95 5.19 11.55
N GLY A 164 11.24 6.31 11.63
CA GLY A 164 10.13 6.66 10.74
C GLY A 164 8.88 5.82 11.02
N ASP A 165 7.86 6.03 10.20
CA ASP A 165 6.59 5.33 10.33
C ASP A 165 6.73 3.84 10.07
N VAL A 166 6.12 3.03 10.93
CA VAL A 166 6.11 1.58 10.78
C VAL A 166 4.66 1.12 10.81
N TYR A 167 4.30 0.24 9.89
CA TYR A 167 2.99 -0.42 9.90
C TYR A 167 3.15 -1.92 10.15
N GLY A 168 2.11 -2.52 10.72
CA GLY A 168 2.12 -3.95 10.99
C GLY A 168 0.74 -4.58 11.03
N LEU A 169 0.75 -5.90 11.00
CA LEU A 169 -0.45 -6.74 11.00
C LEU A 169 -0.40 -7.72 12.17
N PRO A 170 -1.57 -8.16 12.67
CA PRO A 170 -1.65 -9.30 13.57
C PRO A 170 -0.99 -10.55 12.98
N THR A 171 -0.69 -11.51 13.86
CA THR A 171 -0.23 -12.83 13.43
C THR A 171 -1.32 -13.56 12.65
N LEU A 172 -0.93 -14.25 11.60
CA LEU A 172 -1.84 -15.06 10.78
C LEU A 172 -1.57 -16.56 10.91
N ASP A 173 -0.40 -16.91 11.44
CA ASP A 173 0.09 -18.27 11.64
C ASP A 173 0.22 -18.63 13.14
N GLY A 174 0.04 -17.65 14.03
CA GLY A 174 0.26 -17.81 15.48
C GLY A 174 1.74 -17.86 15.86
N LEU A 175 2.67 -17.60 14.92
CA LEU A 175 4.11 -17.76 15.09
C LEU A 175 4.89 -16.49 14.80
N SER A 176 4.40 -15.63 13.92
CA SER A 176 5.09 -14.41 13.52
C SER A 176 4.15 -13.23 13.27
N ILE A 177 4.65 -12.01 13.44
CA ILE A 177 3.95 -10.79 13.03
C ILE A 177 4.65 -10.14 11.85
N LYS A 178 3.87 -9.56 10.94
CA LYS A 178 4.37 -8.81 9.78
C LYS A 178 4.48 -7.34 10.13
N LEU A 179 5.60 -6.71 9.78
CA LEU A 179 5.74 -5.26 9.79
C LEU A 179 6.70 -4.78 8.71
N ALA A 180 6.64 -3.49 8.43
CA ALA A 180 7.55 -2.79 7.54
C ALA A 180 7.60 -1.31 7.88
N ARG A 181 8.74 -0.68 7.59
CA ARG A 181 8.85 0.77 7.59
C ARG A 181 8.09 1.31 6.38
N HIS A 182 7.33 2.38 6.55
CA HIS A 182 6.72 3.13 5.46
C HIS A 182 7.74 4.19 5.00
N HIS A 183 8.18 4.08 3.75
CA HIS A 183 9.22 4.94 3.16
C HIS A 183 10.61 4.84 3.84
N GLY A 184 11.57 5.56 3.26
CA GLY A 184 12.96 5.59 3.71
C GLY A 184 13.82 4.46 3.14
N GLY A 185 13.35 3.83 2.08
CA GLY A 185 14.09 2.88 1.26
C GLY A 185 14.92 3.56 0.16
N GLU A 186 15.76 2.78 -0.51
CA GLU A 186 16.57 3.25 -1.64
C GLU A 186 15.71 3.47 -2.90
N THR A 187 16.00 4.54 -3.65
CA THR A 187 15.48 4.69 -5.01
C THR A 187 16.22 3.73 -5.93
N VAL A 188 15.48 2.95 -6.71
CA VAL A 188 16.03 1.83 -7.47
C VAL A 188 15.44 1.76 -8.88
N ASP A 189 16.13 1.04 -9.75
CA ASP A 189 15.56 0.57 -11.01
C ASP A 189 14.79 -0.74 -10.77
N PRO A 190 13.49 -0.83 -11.14
CA PRO A 190 12.67 -2.03 -10.92
C PRO A 190 13.20 -3.29 -11.62
N ALA A 191 13.99 -3.14 -12.70
CA ALA A 191 14.57 -4.23 -13.47
C ALA A 191 15.83 -4.83 -12.81
N THR A 192 16.60 -4.03 -12.06
CA THR A 192 17.90 -4.45 -11.50
C THR A 192 17.94 -4.50 -9.98
N VAL A 193 16.88 -4.03 -9.30
CA VAL A 193 16.78 -4.00 -7.84
C VAL A 193 17.04 -5.36 -7.19
N ARG A 194 17.81 -5.34 -6.09
CA ARG A 194 18.02 -6.49 -5.22
C ARG A 194 16.74 -6.85 -4.45
N ARG A 195 16.21 -8.06 -4.68
CA ARG A 195 14.99 -8.58 -4.05
C ARG A 195 15.22 -9.38 -2.75
N THR A 196 16.45 -9.42 -2.26
CA THR A 196 16.80 -10.02 -0.95
C THR A 196 16.99 -8.92 0.09
N ALA A 197 16.63 -9.19 1.35
CA ALA A 197 16.91 -8.28 2.48
C ALA A 197 18.25 -8.65 3.13
N THR A 198 19.02 -7.64 3.58
CA THR A 198 20.27 -7.79 4.35
C THR A 198 20.03 -7.49 5.82
N ASP A 199 20.97 -7.80 6.71
CA ASP A 199 20.86 -7.40 8.11
C ASP A 199 20.77 -5.88 8.29
N ALA A 200 21.47 -5.09 7.45
CA ALA A 200 21.33 -3.64 7.45
C ALA A 200 19.89 -3.17 7.15
N ASP A 201 19.16 -3.90 6.29
CA ASP A 201 17.73 -3.64 6.04
C ASP A 201 16.86 -3.99 7.27
N LEU A 202 17.23 -5.04 8.01
CA LEU A 202 16.40 -5.66 9.06
C LEU A 202 16.65 -5.09 10.46
N ASP A 203 17.86 -4.63 10.74
CA ASP A 203 18.27 -4.15 12.07
C ASP A 203 17.43 -2.98 12.58
N PRO A 204 17.06 -1.96 11.76
CA PRO A 204 16.14 -0.92 12.20
C PRO A 204 14.79 -1.47 12.69
N LEU A 205 14.26 -2.51 12.03
CA LEU A 205 12.99 -3.15 12.41
C LEU A 205 13.16 -4.04 13.65
N ARG A 206 14.29 -4.73 13.81
CA ARG A 206 14.63 -5.47 15.04
C ARG A 206 14.74 -4.53 16.25
N LEU A 207 15.32 -3.35 16.07
CA LEU A 207 15.41 -2.31 17.09
C LEU A 207 14.03 -1.72 17.40
N PHE A 208 13.24 -1.45 16.38
CA PHE A 208 11.86 -0.98 16.54
C PHE A 208 11.03 -1.93 17.43
N VAL A 209 11.00 -3.23 17.11
CA VAL A 209 10.18 -4.18 17.90
C VAL A 209 10.66 -4.30 19.35
N THR A 210 11.96 -4.17 19.59
CA THR A 210 12.52 -4.19 20.95
C THR A 210 11.97 -3.04 21.80
N LYS A 211 11.73 -1.89 21.19
CA LYS A 211 11.24 -0.69 21.88
C LYS A 211 9.71 -0.69 22.00
N TYR A 212 9.01 -1.07 20.94
CA TYR A 212 7.58 -0.76 20.80
C TYR A 212 6.64 -1.96 20.85
N LEU A 213 7.14 -3.20 20.81
CA LEU A 213 6.29 -4.39 20.82
C LEU A 213 6.67 -5.37 21.92
N HIS A 214 5.73 -5.64 22.81
CA HIS A 214 5.86 -6.64 23.86
C HIS A 214 5.45 -8.02 23.34
N GLY A 215 6.32 -9.02 23.49
CA GLY A 215 6.07 -10.38 23.03
C GLY A 215 6.58 -10.69 21.62
N VAL A 216 7.36 -9.79 21.00
CA VAL A 216 8.00 -10.01 19.68
C VAL A 216 9.50 -10.16 19.87
N THR A 217 10.09 -11.18 19.24
CA THR A 217 11.53 -11.43 19.28
C THR A 217 12.25 -10.71 18.12
N ARG A 218 13.59 -10.69 18.14
CA ARG A 218 14.39 -10.20 17.00
C ARG A 218 14.66 -11.26 15.94
N HIS A 219 14.14 -12.47 16.12
CA HIS A 219 14.34 -13.58 15.19
C HIS A 219 13.46 -13.39 13.96
N VAL A 220 14.10 -13.18 12.80
CA VAL A 220 13.44 -13.03 11.50
C VAL A 220 13.09 -14.40 10.97
N THR A 221 11.80 -14.69 10.85
CA THR A 221 11.31 -15.94 10.26
C THR A 221 11.19 -15.85 8.74
N ARG A 222 10.90 -14.65 8.24
CA ARG A 222 10.79 -14.36 6.80
C ARG A 222 11.05 -12.89 6.53
N SER A 223 11.57 -12.59 5.35
CA SER A 223 11.60 -11.24 4.80
C SER A 223 11.15 -11.26 3.34
N SER A 224 10.73 -10.10 2.84
CA SER A 224 10.37 -9.90 1.43
C SER A 224 10.72 -8.49 1.02
N VAL A 225 11.07 -8.30 -0.26
CA VAL A 225 11.27 -6.98 -0.86
C VAL A 225 10.11 -6.68 -1.81
N CYS A 226 9.50 -5.52 -1.63
CA CYS A 226 8.48 -4.94 -2.49
C CYS A 226 8.97 -3.61 -3.07
N LEU A 227 8.18 -3.01 -3.95
CA LEU A 227 8.47 -1.74 -4.60
C LEU A 227 7.28 -0.80 -4.41
N TYR A 228 7.57 0.44 -4.01
CA TYR A 228 6.63 1.55 -4.19
C TYR A 228 6.96 2.29 -5.48
N THR A 229 5.96 2.94 -6.06
CA THR A 229 6.10 3.83 -7.22
C THR A 229 5.52 5.17 -6.82
N ASN A 230 6.40 6.09 -6.46
CA ASN A 230 6.01 7.33 -5.78
C ASN A 230 5.90 8.47 -6.79
N THR A 231 4.81 9.23 -6.74
CA THR A 231 4.79 10.60 -7.26
C THR A 231 5.54 11.53 -6.28
N PRO A 232 5.95 12.74 -6.72
CA PRO A 232 6.61 13.71 -5.85
C PRO A 232 5.76 14.14 -4.65
N ASP A 233 4.43 14.17 -4.81
CA ASP A 233 3.46 14.57 -3.79
C ASP A 233 2.79 13.38 -3.06
N GLN A 234 3.21 12.15 -3.38
CA GLN A 234 2.70 10.88 -2.83
C GLN A 234 1.18 10.62 -3.02
N HIS A 235 0.50 11.41 -3.85
CA HIS A 235 -0.86 11.12 -4.30
C HIS A 235 -0.86 10.20 -5.52
N PHE A 236 -2.00 9.56 -5.84
CA PHE A 236 -2.11 8.78 -7.07
C PHE A 236 -2.10 9.69 -8.29
N ALA A 237 -1.62 9.18 -9.43
CA ALA A 237 -1.76 9.84 -10.73
C ALA A 237 -2.73 9.03 -11.60
N ILE A 238 -3.96 9.54 -11.77
CA ILE A 238 -5.04 8.86 -12.49
C ILE A 238 -5.68 9.84 -13.47
N GLY A 239 -5.86 9.40 -14.71
CA GLY A 239 -6.53 10.20 -15.74
C GLY A 239 -6.37 9.62 -17.14
N LEU A 240 -6.94 10.29 -18.12
CA LEU A 240 -6.74 9.98 -19.54
C LEU A 240 -5.36 10.47 -20.01
N HIS A 241 -4.80 9.77 -20.98
CA HIS A 241 -3.57 10.18 -21.66
C HIS A 241 -3.76 11.58 -22.26
N PRO A 242 -2.79 12.52 -22.13
CA PRO A 242 -2.94 13.90 -22.59
C PRO A 242 -3.33 14.04 -24.07
N GLU A 243 -2.94 13.06 -24.88
CA GLU A 243 -3.16 13.04 -26.33
C GLU A 243 -4.22 12.02 -26.77
N SER A 244 -4.87 11.30 -25.84
CA SER A 244 -5.87 10.29 -26.21
C SER A 244 -6.88 9.99 -25.10
N GLU A 245 -8.15 10.01 -25.47
CA GLU A 245 -9.26 9.58 -24.61
C GLU A 245 -9.41 8.05 -24.55
N ARG A 246 -8.66 7.29 -25.36
CA ARG A 246 -8.70 5.82 -25.41
C ARG A 246 -7.71 5.14 -24.47
N VAL A 247 -6.84 5.92 -23.82
CA VAL A 247 -5.80 5.39 -22.93
C VAL A 247 -5.96 6.03 -21.56
N ALA A 248 -6.27 5.22 -20.55
CA ALA A 248 -6.22 5.67 -19.16
C ALA A 248 -4.89 5.29 -18.52
N ILE A 249 -4.36 6.17 -17.69
CA ILE A 249 -3.15 5.95 -16.88
C ILE A 249 -3.57 5.85 -15.42
N VAL A 250 -3.06 4.82 -14.73
CA VAL A 250 -3.39 4.54 -13.34
C VAL A 250 -2.11 4.25 -12.55
N SER A 251 -1.52 5.30 -12.00
CA SER A 251 -0.49 5.22 -10.97
C SER A 251 -1.13 5.35 -9.59
N ALA A 252 -1.87 4.31 -9.17
CA ALA A 252 -2.43 4.24 -7.82
C ALA A 252 -1.41 3.69 -6.81
N CYS A 253 -0.25 4.34 -6.73
CA CYS A 253 0.91 3.87 -5.96
C CYS A 253 1.30 4.89 -4.87
N SER A 254 2.57 5.02 -4.51
CA SER A 254 3.06 5.70 -3.28
C SER A 254 2.87 4.90 -1.98
N GLY A 255 2.79 3.57 -2.09
CA GLY A 255 2.86 2.68 -0.92
C GLY A 255 1.57 2.48 -0.12
N HIS A 256 0.47 3.07 -0.57
CA HIS A 256 -0.82 2.99 0.12
C HIS A 256 -2.02 2.63 -0.77
N GLY A 257 -1.76 2.26 -2.03
CA GLY A 257 -2.77 2.12 -3.09
C GLY A 257 -3.66 0.88 -3.07
N PHE A 258 -3.19 -0.27 -2.55
CA PHE A 258 -3.92 -1.54 -2.72
C PHE A 258 -5.35 -1.51 -2.14
N LYS A 259 -5.56 -0.79 -1.02
CA LYS A 259 -6.89 -0.66 -0.41
C LYS A 259 -7.93 0.01 -1.33
N PHE A 260 -7.46 0.77 -2.32
CA PHE A 260 -8.28 1.45 -3.32
C PHE A 260 -8.41 0.68 -4.63
N ALA A 261 -7.76 -0.48 -4.78
CA ALA A 261 -7.74 -1.21 -6.05
C ALA A 261 -9.14 -1.48 -6.65
N PRO A 262 -10.19 -1.84 -5.86
CA PRO A 262 -11.53 -2.01 -6.42
C PRO A 262 -12.10 -0.72 -7.02
N VAL A 263 -12.06 0.39 -6.27
CA VAL A 263 -12.62 1.67 -6.72
C VAL A 263 -11.80 2.30 -7.85
N VAL A 264 -10.48 2.11 -7.83
CA VAL A 264 -9.59 2.54 -8.91
C VAL A 264 -9.85 1.74 -10.18
N GLY A 265 -10.18 0.45 -10.07
CA GLY A 265 -10.61 -0.38 -11.20
C GLY A 265 -11.88 0.16 -11.86
N ASP A 266 -12.90 0.51 -11.06
CA ASP A 266 -14.12 1.15 -11.57
C ASP A 266 -13.80 2.48 -12.28
N ILE A 267 -12.97 3.33 -11.67
CA ILE A 267 -12.56 4.61 -12.26
C ILE A 267 -11.85 4.38 -13.60
N ALA A 268 -10.95 3.40 -13.67
CA ALA A 268 -10.23 3.08 -14.90
C ALA A 268 -11.19 2.61 -16.01
N ALA A 269 -12.19 1.81 -15.67
CA ALA A 269 -13.23 1.38 -16.59
C ALA A 269 -14.08 2.56 -17.08
N ASP A 270 -14.56 3.41 -16.17
CA ASP A 270 -15.31 4.63 -16.49
C ASP A 270 -14.52 5.52 -17.47
N LEU A 271 -13.22 5.74 -17.21
CA LEU A 271 -12.37 6.59 -18.05
C LEU A 271 -12.30 6.09 -19.50
N VAL A 272 -12.07 4.79 -19.72
CA VAL A 272 -11.90 4.25 -21.08
C VAL A 272 -13.20 3.93 -21.80
N LEU A 273 -14.31 3.72 -21.07
CA LEU A 273 -15.61 3.43 -21.67
C LEU A 273 -16.45 4.68 -21.90
N GLU A 274 -16.38 5.65 -20.98
CA GLU A 274 -17.27 6.83 -20.95
C GLU A 274 -16.52 8.16 -21.13
N GLY A 275 -15.18 8.13 -21.20
CA GLY A 275 -14.34 9.34 -21.32
C GLY A 275 -14.21 10.14 -20.01
N GLY A 276 -14.72 9.62 -18.89
CA GLY A 276 -14.72 10.31 -17.60
C GLY A 276 -15.36 9.47 -16.50
N THR A 277 -15.20 9.87 -15.24
CA THR A 277 -15.85 9.21 -14.09
C THR A 277 -16.67 10.21 -13.27
N ARG A 278 -17.72 9.72 -12.60
CA ARG A 278 -18.53 10.53 -11.67
C ARG A 278 -17.85 10.76 -10.33
N ARG A 279 -16.77 10.03 -10.02
CA ARG A 279 -16.00 10.20 -8.79
C ARG A 279 -15.04 11.39 -8.95
N ASP A 280 -14.92 12.21 -7.91
CA ASP A 280 -13.96 13.32 -7.94
C ASP A 280 -12.53 12.78 -7.88
N ILE A 281 -11.83 12.86 -9.02
CA ILE A 281 -10.41 12.51 -9.15
C ILE A 281 -9.54 13.74 -9.43
N SER A 282 -10.06 14.97 -9.23
CA SER A 282 -9.34 16.21 -9.52
C SER A 282 -7.99 16.28 -8.80
N ARG A 283 -7.96 15.85 -7.53
CA ARG A 283 -6.73 15.75 -6.73
C ARG A 283 -5.78 14.66 -7.20
N LEU A 284 -6.20 13.75 -8.09
CA LEU A 284 -5.37 12.66 -8.61
C LEU A 284 -4.96 12.90 -10.07
N ALA A 285 -5.42 14.00 -10.67
CA ALA A 285 -5.25 14.29 -12.08
C ALA A 285 -3.78 14.30 -12.52
N LEU A 286 -3.53 13.82 -13.74
CA LEU A 286 -2.19 13.80 -14.35
C LEU A 286 -1.63 15.21 -14.57
N GLN A 287 -2.52 16.19 -14.79
CA GLN A 287 -2.20 17.59 -15.07
C GLN A 287 -1.42 18.27 -13.95
N ARG A 288 -1.34 17.67 -12.77
CA ARG A 288 -0.49 18.14 -11.67
C ARG A 288 1.01 18.03 -11.98
N PHE A 289 1.38 17.30 -13.04
CA PHE A 289 2.77 17.03 -13.43
C PHE A 289 3.12 17.44 -14.86
N THR A 290 2.19 18.05 -15.60
CA THR A 290 2.36 18.46 -17.01
C THR A 290 2.29 19.97 -17.16
#